data_AF-A0A7W1NAJ7-F1
#
_entry.id   AF-A0A7W1NAJ7-F1
#
_cell.length_a   1.000
_cell.length_b   1.000
_cell.length_c   1.000
_cell.angle_alpha   90.00
_cell.angle_beta   90.00
_cell.angle_gamma   90.00
#
_symmetry.space_group_name_H-M   'P 1'
#
loop_
_entity.id
_entity.type
_entity.pdbx_description
1 polymer ?
#
loop_
_entity_poly.entity_id
_entity_poly.type
_entity_poly.pdbx_seq_one_letter_code
_entity_poly.pdbx_strand_id
1 'polypeptide(L)'
;MTTYPHFQELKKAEKLPEPDRVGACLTCRFWQVEQARGEKQVPRVALCVQPKLKPFALIVSGSSACNAWKEKPGISAKAKAYATRGEEG
;
A
#
# COMPACT_ATOMS: atom_id res chain seq x y z
N MET A 1 5.92 -27.09 1.27
CA MET A 1 5.97 -26.07 2.35
C MET A 1 5.15 -26.60 3.51
N THR A 2 5.80 -27.05 4.58
CA THR A 2 5.15 -27.58 5.79
C THR A 2 4.48 -26.43 6.53
N THR A 3 3.15 -26.33 6.43
CA THR A 3 2.37 -25.41 7.23
C THR A 3 2.30 -25.96 8.65
N TYR A 4 2.93 -25.28 9.59
CA TYR A 4 2.83 -25.62 11.01
C TYR A 4 1.36 -25.51 11.47
N PRO A 5 0.70 -26.62 11.89
CA PRO A 5 -0.73 -26.63 12.22
C PRO A 5 -1.08 -25.63 13.34
N HIS A 6 -0.21 -25.53 14.34
CA HIS A 6 -0.35 -24.58 15.45
C HIS A 6 -0.43 -23.12 14.99
N PHE A 7 0.26 -22.76 13.90
CA PHE A 7 0.25 -21.39 13.38
C PHE A 7 -1.08 -21.05 12.69
N GLN A 8 -1.73 -22.04 12.07
CA GLN A 8 -3.05 -21.85 11.45
C GLN A 8 -4.15 -21.71 12.50
N GLU A 9 -4.03 -22.42 13.62
CA GLU A 9 -4.96 -22.29 14.75
C GLU A 9 -4.85 -20.92 15.41
N LEU A 10 -3.63 -20.40 15.62
CA LEU A 10 -3.40 -19.05 16.13
C LEU A 10 -4.01 -17.97 15.23
N LYS A 11 -3.84 -18.10 13.90
CA LYS A 11 -4.47 -17.20 12.93
C LYS A 11 -6.00 -17.21 12.99
N LYS A 12 -6.61 -18.35 13.33
CA LYS A 12 -8.07 -18.47 13.48
C LYS A 12 -8.55 -17.91 14.82
N ALA A 13 -7.72 -17.99 15.86
CA ALA A 13 -8.05 -17.51 17.19
C ALA A 13 -8.08 -15.96 17.26
N GLU A 14 -7.28 -15.29 16.44
CA GLU A 14 -7.20 -13.84 16.39
C GLU A 14 -8.04 -13.28 15.23
N LYS A 15 -9.20 -12.68 15.54
CA LYS A 15 -9.95 -11.89 14.56
C LYS A 15 -9.20 -10.58 14.30
N LEU A 16 -8.43 -10.54 13.23
CA LEU A 16 -7.90 -9.29 12.71
C LEU A 16 -9.06 -8.40 12.25
N PRO A 17 -9.04 -7.09 12.54
CA PRO A 17 -10.05 -6.18 12.03
C PRO A 17 -10.03 -6.19 10.50
N GLU A 18 -11.20 -6.32 9.90
CA GLU A 18 -11.34 -6.12 8.46
C GLU A 18 -10.95 -4.67 8.14
N PRO A 19 -10.01 -4.45 7.21
CA PRO A 19 -9.63 -3.10 6.85
C PRO A 19 -10.79 -2.43 6.10
N ASP A 20 -11.24 -1.27 6.60
CA ASP A 20 -12.29 -0.46 5.95
C ASP A 20 -11.97 -0.15 4.49
N ARG A 21 -10.67 -0.03 4.16
CA ARG A 21 -10.18 0.19 2.81
C ARG A 21 -8.72 -0.17 2.62
N VAL A 22 -8.38 -0.76 1.49
CA VAL A 22 -7.03 -1.00 0.96
C VAL A 22 -6.88 -0.28 -0.37
N GLY A 23 -5.78 0.44 -0.56
CA GLY A 23 -5.54 1.14 -1.81
C GLY A 23 -4.07 1.23 -2.21
N ALA A 24 -3.84 1.36 -3.53
CA ALA A 24 -2.51 1.39 -4.11
C ALA A 24 -1.69 2.62 -3.68
N CYS A 25 -0.41 2.40 -3.40
CA CYS A 25 0.51 3.42 -2.93
C CYS A 25 0.66 4.57 -3.95
N LEU A 26 0.64 4.30 -5.27
CA LEU A 26 0.80 5.32 -6.31
C LEU A 26 -0.22 6.47 -6.23
N THR A 27 -1.42 6.17 -5.72
CA THR A 27 -2.52 7.14 -5.58
C THR A 27 -2.74 7.57 -4.13
N CYS A 28 -1.83 7.20 -3.24
CA CYS A 28 -1.92 7.54 -1.82
C CYS A 28 -1.38 8.95 -1.56
N ARG A 29 -2.03 9.69 -0.66
CA ARG A 29 -1.57 10.99 -0.16
C ARG A 29 -0.18 10.91 0.48
N PHE A 30 0.20 9.75 1.02
CA PHE A 30 1.49 9.52 1.67
C PHE A 30 2.60 9.09 0.70
N TRP A 31 2.34 9.11 -0.60
CA TRP A 31 3.32 8.80 -1.64
C TRP A 31 4.24 9.99 -1.90
N GLN A 32 5.48 9.93 -1.40
CA GLN A 32 6.48 10.96 -1.65
C GLN A 32 7.56 10.46 -2.61
N VAL A 33 7.48 10.91 -3.85
CA VAL A 33 8.55 10.73 -4.82
C VAL A 33 9.68 11.68 -4.44
N GLU A 34 10.88 11.16 -4.20
CA GLU A 34 12.08 12.00 -4.19
C GLU A 34 12.33 12.49 -5.63
N GLN A 35 12.15 13.80 -5.88
CA GLN A 35 12.59 14.45 -7.12
C GLN A 35 14.14 14.43 -7.17
N ALA A 36 14.86 14.27 -8.27
CA ALA A 36 14.56 14.06 -9.67
C ALA A 36 15.47 12.92 -10.15
N ARG A 37 14.92 11.90 -10.80
CA ARG A 37 15.73 10.89 -11.47
C ARG A 37 15.34 10.90 -12.95
N GLY A 38 16.37 10.97 -13.79
CA GLY A 38 16.24 11.15 -15.23
C GLY A 38 15.20 10.21 -15.85
N GLU A 39 14.45 10.77 -16.81
CA GLU A 39 13.28 10.25 -17.53
C GLU A 39 13.27 8.78 -17.95
N LYS A 40 14.41 8.06 -17.89
CA LYS A 40 14.55 6.78 -18.58
C LYS A 40 14.39 5.52 -17.75
N GLN A 41 14.41 5.54 -16.42
CA GLN A 41 14.12 4.35 -15.62
C GLN A 41 14.16 4.70 -14.13
N VAL A 42 12.99 4.82 -13.52
CA VAL A 42 12.91 4.62 -12.06
C VAL A 42 11.72 3.71 -11.86
N PRO A 43 11.91 2.54 -11.21
CA PRO A 43 10.77 1.74 -10.81
C PRO A 43 9.83 2.66 -10.03
N ARG A 44 8.52 2.48 -10.21
CA ARG A 44 7.48 3.26 -9.52
C ARG A 44 7.62 3.01 -8.03
N VAL A 45 8.64 3.55 -7.38
CA VAL A 45 8.96 3.40 -5.96
C VAL A 45 9.09 4.78 -5.35
N ALA A 46 8.64 4.91 -4.13
CA ALA A 46 8.61 6.16 -3.40
C ALA A 46 8.70 5.89 -1.91
N LEU A 47 9.03 6.94 -1.14
CA LEU A 47 8.98 6.88 0.30
C LEU A 47 7.53 6.96 0.77
N CYS A 48 7.15 6.08 1.70
CA CYS A 48 5.89 6.20 2.43
C CYS A 48 6.06 7.13 3.63
N VAL A 49 5.37 8.27 3.63
CA VAL A 49 5.41 9.25 4.72
C VAL A 49 4.18 9.22 5.63
N GLN A 50 3.53 8.05 5.73
CA GLN A 50 2.42 7.87 6.66
C GLN A 50 2.94 8.09 8.11
N PRO A 51 2.27 8.88 8.97
CA PRO A 51 2.84 9.32 10.25
C PRO A 51 3.30 8.21 11.21
N LYS A 52 2.56 7.10 11.30
CA LYS A 52 2.91 5.93 12.12
C LYS A 52 4.04 5.09 11.51
N LEU A 53 4.24 5.18 10.19
CA LEU A 53 5.24 4.41 9.45
C LEU A 53 6.50 5.22 9.08
N LYS A 54 6.46 6.55 9.25
CA LYS A 54 7.56 7.47 8.96
C LYS A 54 8.88 7.06 9.63
N PRO A 55 8.93 6.57 10.89
CA PRO A 55 10.18 6.14 11.52
C PRO A 55 10.89 4.98 10.80
N PHE A 56 10.16 4.19 10.02
CA PHE A 56 10.70 3.01 9.31
C PHE A 56 11.23 3.35 7.91
N ALA A 57 11.04 4.58 7.44
CA ALA A 57 11.50 5.05 6.12
C ALA A 57 11.19 4.07 4.97
N LEU A 58 9.95 3.56 4.93
CA LEU A 58 9.57 2.50 4.00
C LEU A 58 9.63 2.98 2.54
N ILE A 59 10.39 2.27 1.71
CA ILE A 59 10.37 2.42 0.25
C ILE A 59 9.33 1.45 -0.30
N VAL A 60 8.28 1.98 -0.93
CA VAL A 60 7.13 1.22 -1.42
C VAL A 60 7.02 1.29 -2.93
N SER A 61 6.55 0.22 -3.57
CA SER A 61 6.22 0.25 -5.00
C SER A 61 4.83 0.86 -5.22
N GLY A 62 4.57 1.42 -6.40
CA GLY A 62 3.32 2.08 -6.74
C GLY A 62 2.16 1.10 -6.84
N SER A 63 2.46 -0.17 -7.12
CA SER A 63 1.53 -1.30 -7.12
C SER A 63 1.34 -1.95 -5.75
N SER A 64 2.17 -1.62 -4.75
CA SER A 64 1.91 -2.03 -3.37
C SER A 64 0.64 -1.36 -2.86
N ALA A 65 -0.03 -1.97 -1.88
CA ALA A 65 -1.23 -1.42 -1.27
C ALA A 65 -1.22 -1.62 0.24
N CYS A 66 -1.93 -0.78 0.98
CA CYS A 66 -2.08 -0.92 2.42
C CYS A 66 -3.44 -0.40 2.89
N ASN A 67 -3.82 -0.77 4.11
CA ASN A 67 -5.05 -0.33 4.75
C ASN A 67 -4.99 1.10 5.33
N ALA A 68 -3.82 1.73 5.33
CA ALA A 68 -3.64 3.13 5.70
C ALA A 68 -3.82 4.09 4.51
N TRP A 69 -4.28 3.58 3.37
CA TRP A 69 -4.42 4.35 2.14
C TRP A 69 -5.38 5.52 2.31
N LYS A 70 -4.96 6.69 1.83
CA LYS A 70 -5.79 7.89 1.72
C LYS A 70 -5.65 8.45 0.33
N GLU A 71 -6.78 8.75 -0.31
CA GLU A 71 -6.80 9.27 -1.67
C GLU A 71 -5.97 10.56 -1.79
N LYS A 72 -5.07 10.60 -2.77
CA LYS A 72 -4.33 11.80 -3.14
C LYS A 72 -5.27 12.79 -3.85
N PRO A 73 -5.25 14.09 -3.52
CA PRO A 73 -6.07 15.07 -4.22
C PRO A 73 -5.68 15.16 -5.71
N GLY A 74 -6.70 15.30 -6.58
CA GLY A 74 -6.51 15.51 -8.02
C GLY A 74 -6.20 14.26 -8.85
N ILE A 75 -6.41 13.06 -8.31
CA ILE A 75 -6.28 11.82 -9.11
C ILE A 75 -7.50 11.65 -10.04
N SER A 76 -7.28 11.06 -11.21
CA SER A 76 -8.37 10.75 -12.15
C SER A 76 -9.23 9.58 -11.65
N ALA A 77 -10.47 9.49 -12.13
CA ALA A 77 -11.36 8.36 -11.83
C ALA A 77 -10.73 7.00 -12.21
N LYS A 78 -9.98 6.95 -13.33
CA LYS A 78 -9.23 5.76 -13.75
C LYS A 78 -8.13 5.38 -12.74
N ALA A 79 -7.40 6.36 -12.21
CA ALA A 79 -6.38 6.11 -11.19
C ALA A 79 -7.01 5.65 -9.86
N LYS A 80 -8.17 6.21 -9.50
CA LYS A 80 -8.96 5.77 -8.34
C LYS A 80 -9.40 4.31 -8.48
N ALA A 81 -9.96 3.92 -9.62
CA ALA A 81 -10.35 2.53 -9.89
C ALA A 81 -9.15 1.57 -9.83
N TYR A 82 -8.00 1.98 -10.37
CA TYR A 82 -6.76 1.20 -10.23
C TYR A 82 -6.36 1.00 -8.76
N ALA A 83 -6.59 2.01 -7.91
CA ALA A 83 -6.20 1.98 -6.51
C ALA A 83 -6.96 0.93 -5.71
N THR A 84 -8.27 0.77 -5.96
CA THR A 84 -9.19 -0.07 -5.18
C THR A 84 -9.44 -1.44 -5.80
N ARG A 85 -8.89 -1.74 -6.98
CA ARG A 85 -9.10 -3.02 -7.69
C ARG A 85 -8.77 -4.26 -6.85
N GLY A 86 -7.87 -4.16 -5.88
CA GLY A 86 -7.52 -5.27 -4.98
C GLY A 86 -8.60 -5.60 -3.94
N GLU A 87 -9.63 -4.78 -3.79
CA GLU A 87 -10.77 -5.00 -2.89
C GLU A 87 -11.91 -5.80 -3.55
N GLU A 88 -11.90 -5.94 -4.87
CA GLU A 88 -12.96 -6.62 -5.64
C GLU A 88 -12.72 -8.13 -5.79
N GLY A 89 -11.70 -8.67 -5.11
CA GLY A 89 -11.22 -10.05 -5.24
C GLY A 89 -11.52 -10.95 -4.05
#